data_AF-A0A1G9T3I8-F1
#
_entry.id   AF-A0A1G9T3I8-F1
#
_cell.length_a   1.000
_cell.length_b   1.000
_cell.length_c   1.000
_cell.angle_alpha   90.00
_cell.angle_beta   90.00
_cell.angle_gamma   90.00
#
_symmetry.space_group_name_H-M   'P 1'
#
loop_
_entity.id
_entity.type
_entity.pdbx_description
1 polymer ?
#
loop_
_entity_poly.entity_id
_entity_poly.type
_entity_poly.pdbx_seq_one_letter_code
_entity_poly.pdbx_strand_id
1 'polypeptide(L)'
;MTYSNGTFNLTATKLSYWHRNVLHTDKKCFVCEEDFKEIARYLTNAGLEVLEQGSNFLRIGAVTGYRDEFGGRTDETDYLYNLITASSEEERNKIIKERPHFDKFDPNYKKTKWAASEEQIKYLQQLYKRIYGKELDITGEEDRFSISNKIDELLKLIEKEQISNSKKIKESFKRWLNGYLYQFLQESHYPFVTFEEMTDDFIKELQDKIKKVSKSEDTIWVKGKFSPTPIELKKSTESEIKRLQKKKPSEKQIGLFLNLCERLSIVESIPDNYLLLSKKIADYSQKTFDLKPATEKQITTIKRLWKTYFNENIDLTNATQTDIQKYFKEIENRK
;
A
#
# COMPACT_ATOMS: atom_id res chain seq x y z
N MET A 1 30.24 -8.99 9.21
CA MET A 1 30.26 -8.33 7.89
C MET A 1 28.97 -8.64 7.15
N THR A 2 28.52 -7.80 6.23
CA THR A 2 27.39 -8.12 5.34
C THR A 2 27.76 -7.85 3.90
N TYR A 3 27.40 -8.79 3.03
CA TYR A 3 27.53 -8.63 1.60
C TYR A 3 26.26 -8.00 1.02
N SER A 4 26.42 -6.92 0.25
CA SER A 4 25.34 -6.32 -0.53
C SER A 4 25.92 -5.58 -1.72
N ASN A 5 25.31 -5.71 -2.89
CA ASN A 5 25.66 -4.92 -4.08
C ASN A 5 27.16 -5.02 -4.46
N GLY A 6 27.74 -6.22 -4.41
CA GLY A 6 29.16 -6.40 -4.75
C GLY A 6 30.13 -5.77 -3.75
N THR A 7 29.68 -5.45 -2.54
CA THR A 7 30.50 -4.87 -1.48
C THR A 7 30.33 -5.60 -0.16
N PHE A 8 31.42 -5.73 0.57
CA PHE A 8 31.45 -6.19 1.95
C PHE A 8 31.41 -4.98 2.89
N ASN A 9 30.38 -4.93 3.73
CA ASN A 9 30.19 -3.89 4.72
C ASN A 9 30.65 -4.37 6.10
N LEU A 10 31.73 -3.77 6.57
CA LEU A 10 32.27 -3.93 7.91
C LEU A 10 31.79 -2.77 8.78
N THR A 11 31.20 -3.05 9.94
CA THR A 11 30.72 -2.03 10.89
C THR A 11 31.26 -2.32 12.28
N ALA A 12 31.39 -1.28 13.12
CA ALA A 12 31.90 -1.40 14.49
C ALA A 12 31.15 -2.49 15.27
N THR A 13 29.81 -2.48 15.23
CA THR A 13 28.98 -3.49 15.91
C THR A 13 29.27 -4.91 15.46
N LYS A 14 29.46 -5.13 14.14
CA LYS A 14 29.76 -6.46 13.59
C LYS A 14 31.16 -6.89 13.96
N LEU A 15 32.12 -5.97 13.90
CA LEU A 15 33.50 -6.21 14.30
C LEU A 15 33.58 -6.57 15.79
N SER A 16 32.91 -5.83 16.67
CA SER A 16 32.85 -6.13 18.11
C SER A 16 32.12 -7.44 18.42
N TYR A 17 31.09 -7.80 17.65
CA TYR A 17 30.41 -9.09 17.81
C TYR A 17 31.33 -10.25 17.41
N TRP A 18 31.99 -10.13 16.27
CA TRP A 18 32.95 -11.10 15.74
C TRP A 18 34.14 -11.28 16.67
N HIS A 19 34.72 -10.18 17.13
CA HIS A 19 35.86 -10.16 18.04
C HIS A 19 35.58 -10.83 19.39
N ARG A 20 34.39 -10.62 19.96
CA ARG A 20 34.01 -11.27 21.24
C ARG A 20 34.00 -12.80 21.19
N ASN A 21 33.96 -13.38 20.00
CA ASN A 21 33.94 -14.82 19.79
C ASN A 21 35.32 -15.40 19.45
N VAL A 22 36.39 -14.59 19.47
CA VAL A 22 37.77 -15.02 19.19
C VAL A 22 38.57 -15.12 20.50
N LEU A 23 39.32 -16.21 20.66
CA LEU A 23 40.29 -16.37 21.74
C LEU A 23 41.58 -15.62 21.37
N HIS A 24 41.88 -14.53 22.06
CA HIS A 24 43.10 -13.75 21.82
C HIS A 24 44.24 -14.19 22.74
N THR A 25 45.39 -14.50 22.16
CA THR A 25 46.63 -14.84 22.86
C THR A 25 47.59 -13.65 23.00
N ASP A 26 47.42 -12.60 22.20
CA ASP A 26 48.20 -11.35 22.23
C ASP A 26 47.31 -10.12 21.97
N LYS A 27 47.76 -8.92 22.39
CA LYS A 27 47.04 -7.64 22.28
C LYS A 27 47.16 -6.96 20.91
N LYS A 28 47.99 -7.47 20.00
CA LYS A 28 48.27 -6.89 18.66
C LYS A 28 47.16 -7.11 17.61
N CYS A 29 45.93 -7.42 18.06
CA CYS A 29 44.78 -7.56 17.18
C CYS A 29 44.21 -6.17 16.87
N PHE A 30 43.92 -5.86 15.59
CA PHE A 30 43.35 -4.56 15.22
C PHE A 30 42.04 -4.25 15.90
N VAL A 31 41.24 -5.25 16.28
CA VAL A 31 40.00 -4.93 17.02
C VAL A 31 40.29 -4.51 18.46
N CYS A 32 41.42 -4.95 19.04
CA CYS A 32 41.88 -4.53 20.35
C CYS A 32 42.58 -3.16 20.33
N GLU A 33 43.21 -2.78 19.21
CA GLU A 33 43.96 -1.54 19.07
C GLU A 33 43.16 -0.38 18.44
N GLU A 34 42.13 -0.60 17.59
CA GLU A 34 42.01 0.35 16.46
C GLU A 34 40.64 0.94 16.06
N ASP A 35 40.83 2.16 15.56
CA ASP A 35 40.02 3.03 14.70
C ASP A 35 39.83 2.37 13.30
N PHE A 36 38.85 2.81 12.52
CA PHE A 36 38.57 2.22 11.19
C PHE A 36 39.65 2.56 10.15
N LYS A 37 40.61 3.43 10.48
CA LYS A 37 41.66 3.91 9.55
C LYS A 37 42.78 2.92 9.33
N GLU A 38 43.30 2.28 10.37
CA GLU A 38 44.38 1.31 10.13
C GLU A 38 43.87 0.04 9.49
N ILE A 39 42.66 -0.40 9.85
CA ILE A 39 41.99 -1.52 9.18
C ILE A 39 41.92 -1.26 7.67
N ALA A 40 41.53 -0.06 7.25
CA ALA A 40 41.48 0.34 5.85
C ALA A 40 42.86 0.26 5.16
N ARG A 41 43.89 0.82 5.82
CA ARG A 41 45.27 0.84 5.33
C ARG A 41 45.80 -0.57 5.09
N TYR A 42 45.57 -1.48 6.04
CA TYR A 42 46.05 -2.85 5.94
C TYR A 42 45.32 -3.67 4.89
N LEU A 43 44.00 -3.51 4.75
CA LEU A 43 43.24 -4.14 3.67
C LEU A 43 43.74 -3.68 2.30
N THR A 44 44.03 -2.39 2.16
CA THR A 44 44.62 -1.81 0.95
C THR A 44 46.00 -2.42 0.65
N ASN A 45 46.87 -2.53 1.67
CA ASN A 45 48.19 -3.17 1.52
C ASN A 45 48.09 -4.66 1.15
N ALA A 46 47.03 -5.34 1.57
CA ALA A 46 46.73 -6.73 1.19
C ALA A 46 46.15 -6.85 -0.24
N GLY A 47 46.06 -5.75 -1.00
CA GLY A 47 45.54 -5.72 -2.36
C GLY A 47 44.02 -5.88 -2.43
N LEU A 48 43.30 -5.45 -1.40
CA LEU A 48 41.84 -5.34 -1.40
C LEU A 48 41.41 -3.91 -1.69
N GLU A 49 40.32 -3.76 -2.42
CA GLU A 49 39.77 -2.44 -2.74
C GLU A 49 38.91 -1.93 -1.58
N VAL A 50 39.39 -0.91 -0.86
CA VAL A 50 38.57 -0.19 0.12
C VAL A 50 37.81 0.92 -0.60
N LEU A 51 36.49 0.80 -0.64
CA LEU A 51 35.59 1.71 -1.38
C LEU A 51 35.20 2.94 -0.56
N GLU A 52 34.96 2.76 0.73
CA GLU A 52 34.50 3.83 1.62
C GLU A 52 34.97 3.57 3.04
N GLN A 53 35.40 4.62 3.73
CA GLN A 53 35.89 4.57 5.10
C GLN A 53 35.18 5.64 5.93
N GLY A 54 34.33 5.20 6.85
CA GLY A 54 33.73 6.05 7.87
C GLY A 54 34.44 5.91 9.22
N SER A 55 34.01 6.68 10.22
CA SER A 55 34.54 6.61 11.59
C SER A 55 34.16 5.33 12.33
N ASN A 56 33.15 4.60 11.86
CA ASN A 56 32.65 3.36 12.48
C ASN A 56 32.25 2.28 11.47
N PHE A 57 32.66 2.44 10.20
CA PHE A 57 32.40 1.47 9.13
C PHE A 57 33.46 1.51 8.03
N LEU A 58 33.57 0.40 7.31
CA LEU A 58 34.37 0.24 6.10
C LEU A 58 33.56 -0.51 5.04
N ARG A 59 33.62 -0.04 3.80
CA ARG A 59 33.11 -0.75 2.62
C ARG A 59 34.28 -1.24 1.80
N ILE A 60 34.27 -2.53 1.52
CA ILE A 60 35.32 -3.24 0.78
C ILE A 60 34.68 -3.79 -0.50
N GLY A 61 35.31 -3.59 -1.64
CA GLY A 61 34.86 -4.17 -2.91
C GLY A 61 34.95 -5.68 -2.87
N ALA A 62 33.90 -6.37 -3.30
CA ALA A 62 33.98 -7.79 -3.58
C ALA A 62 34.71 -8.01 -4.91
N VAL A 63 35.56 -9.02 -4.98
CA VAL A 63 36.33 -9.25 -6.20
C VAL A 63 35.44 -9.94 -7.21
N THR A 64 35.12 -9.24 -8.30
CA THR A 64 34.33 -9.82 -9.39
C THR A 64 35.20 -10.77 -10.19
N GLY A 65 34.90 -12.07 -10.17
CA GLY A 65 35.64 -13.09 -10.92
C GLY A 65 35.81 -14.43 -10.22
N TYR A 66 35.30 -14.58 -8.98
CA TYR A 66 35.26 -15.88 -8.29
C TYR A 66 34.36 -16.86 -9.05
N ARG A 67 34.99 -17.65 -9.91
CA ARG A 67 34.52 -18.96 -10.35
C ARG A 67 35.68 -19.89 -10.02
N ASP A 68 35.53 -20.72 -8.99
CA ASP A 68 35.41 -22.15 -9.23
C ASP A 68 35.10 -22.97 -7.97
N GLU A 69 34.29 -24.01 -8.23
CA GLU A 69 34.08 -25.30 -7.55
C GLU A 69 33.68 -25.37 -6.07
N PHE A 70 34.14 -24.49 -5.18
CA PHE A 70 33.72 -24.51 -3.77
C PHE A 70 33.68 -23.08 -3.21
N GLY A 71 32.50 -22.58 -2.81
CA GLY A 71 32.38 -21.55 -1.77
C GLY A 71 32.39 -20.05 -2.14
N GLY A 72 31.83 -19.64 -3.28
CA GLY A 72 31.93 -18.25 -3.80
C GLY A 72 31.46 -17.01 -3.00
N ARG A 73 31.14 -17.06 -1.70
CA ARG A 73 30.86 -15.85 -0.85
C ARG A 73 31.27 -16.04 0.61
N THR A 74 31.20 -17.26 1.09
CA THR A 74 31.61 -17.65 2.45
C THR A 74 33.13 -17.55 2.58
N ASP A 75 33.87 -18.03 1.58
CA ASP A 75 35.34 -18.06 1.63
C ASP A 75 35.96 -16.66 1.65
N GLU A 76 35.39 -15.71 0.88
CA GLU A 76 35.81 -14.30 0.93
C GLU A 76 35.47 -13.66 2.27
N THR A 77 34.35 -14.06 2.87
CA THR A 77 33.93 -13.57 4.19
C THR A 77 34.89 -14.06 5.28
N ASP A 78 35.26 -15.34 5.21
CA ASP A 78 36.16 -15.99 6.16
C ASP A 78 37.60 -15.50 5.98
N TYR A 79 38.05 -15.29 4.74
CA TYR A 79 39.35 -14.67 4.46
C TYR A 79 39.46 -13.27 5.07
N LEU A 80 38.48 -12.40 4.80
CA LEU A 80 38.45 -11.04 5.34
C LEU A 80 38.39 -11.06 6.88
N TYR A 81 37.60 -11.95 7.44
CA TYR A 81 37.53 -12.16 8.89
C TYR A 81 38.91 -12.52 9.46
N ASN A 82 39.52 -13.59 8.96
CA ASN A 82 40.81 -14.08 9.44
C ASN A 82 41.91 -13.01 9.33
N LEU A 83 41.91 -12.25 8.22
CA LEU A 83 42.87 -11.18 8.00
C LEU A 83 42.76 -10.05 9.04
N ILE A 84 41.52 -9.67 9.39
CA ILE A 84 41.22 -8.61 10.36
C ILE A 84 41.47 -9.08 11.79
N THR A 85 41.15 -10.33 12.11
CA THR A 85 41.30 -10.89 13.47
C THR A 85 42.66 -11.51 13.75
N ALA A 86 43.56 -11.57 12.77
CA ALA A 86 44.91 -12.12 12.92
C ALA A 86 45.62 -11.52 14.15
N SER A 87 46.17 -12.41 14.97
CA SER A 87 46.78 -12.11 16.27
C SER A 87 48.22 -11.60 16.16
N SER A 88 48.89 -11.86 15.03
CA SER A 88 50.22 -11.35 14.73
C SER A 88 50.38 -10.93 13.27
N GLU A 89 51.45 -10.18 12.99
CA GLU A 89 51.81 -9.78 11.63
C GLU A 89 52.25 -10.99 10.78
N GLU A 90 52.91 -11.97 11.38
CA GLU A 90 53.30 -13.22 10.70
C GLU A 90 52.08 -14.04 10.27
N GLU A 91 51.08 -14.17 11.16
CA GLU A 91 49.82 -14.84 10.85
C GLU A 91 49.09 -14.14 9.71
N ARG A 92 49.08 -12.80 9.73
CA ARG A 92 48.47 -11.99 8.68
C ARG A 92 49.17 -12.17 7.34
N ASN A 93 50.50 -12.14 7.33
CA ASN A 93 51.31 -12.36 6.12
C ASN A 93 51.11 -13.78 5.56
N LYS A 94 50.89 -14.76 6.43
CA LYS A 94 50.53 -16.13 6.03
C LYS A 94 49.15 -16.16 5.36
N ILE A 95 48.13 -15.53 5.96
CA ILE A 95 46.77 -15.44 5.39
C ILE A 95 46.79 -14.75 4.02
N ILE A 96 47.54 -13.65 3.87
CA ILE A 96 47.71 -12.94 2.59
C ILE A 96 48.36 -13.84 1.53
N LYS A 97 49.29 -14.72 1.92
CA LYS A 97 49.94 -15.68 1.01
C LYS A 97 49.06 -16.88 0.65
N GLU A 98 48.23 -17.34 1.58
CA GLU A 98 47.28 -18.45 1.39
C GLU A 98 45.99 -18.01 0.66
N ARG A 99 45.93 -16.72 0.31
CA ARG A 99 44.82 -16.06 -0.36
C ARG A 99 44.21 -16.94 -1.47
N PRO A 100 42.91 -17.29 -1.39
CA PRO A 100 42.30 -18.23 -2.34
C PRO A 100 42.23 -17.63 -3.75
N HIS A 101 43.08 -18.11 -4.68
CA HIS A 101 43.07 -17.82 -6.13
C HIS A 101 42.75 -16.38 -6.58
N PHE A 102 43.24 -15.36 -5.87
CA PHE A 102 43.12 -13.97 -6.32
C PHE A 102 44.24 -13.54 -7.30
N ASP A 103 45.20 -14.42 -7.58
CA ASP A 103 46.40 -14.14 -8.39
C ASP A 103 46.15 -13.92 -9.90
N LYS A 104 44.90 -13.78 -10.33
CA LYS A 104 44.55 -13.37 -11.70
C LYS A 104 44.38 -11.84 -11.86
N PHE A 105 44.85 -11.05 -10.90
CA PHE A 105 44.93 -9.60 -11.05
C PHE A 105 46.29 -9.21 -11.63
N ASP A 106 46.32 -8.99 -12.94
CA ASP A 106 47.47 -8.41 -13.63
C ASP A 106 47.65 -6.96 -13.17
N PRO A 107 48.75 -6.59 -12.48
CA PRO A 107 49.02 -5.20 -12.10
C PRO A 107 49.24 -4.28 -13.30
N ASN A 108 49.42 -4.83 -14.51
CA ASN A 108 49.44 -4.11 -15.79
C ASN A 108 48.09 -4.08 -16.51
N TYR A 109 46.99 -4.52 -15.87
CA TYR A 109 45.65 -4.32 -16.40
C TYR A 109 45.35 -2.83 -16.41
N LYS A 110 45.78 -2.14 -17.47
CA LYS A 110 45.34 -0.79 -17.83
C LYS A 110 43.84 -0.80 -17.62
N LYS A 111 43.32 0.15 -16.82
CA LYS A 111 41.90 0.45 -16.68
C LYS A 111 41.25 0.42 -18.07
N THR A 112 40.79 -0.74 -18.53
CA THR A 112 39.90 -0.83 -19.67
C THR A 112 38.63 -0.26 -19.10
N LYS A 113 38.38 1.02 -19.45
CA LYS A 113 37.12 1.71 -19.17
C LYS A 113 36.02 0.72 -19.51
N TRP A 114 35.38 0.18 -18.49
CA TRP A 114 34.29 -0.76 -18.68
C TRP A 114 33.15 0.03 -19.33
N ALA A 115 32.79 -0.34 -20.55
CA ALA A 115 31.62 0.21 -21.23
C ALA A 115 30.46 -0.78 -21.02
N ALA A 116 29.33 -0.29 -20.52
CA ALA A 116 28.10 -1.07 -20.51
C ALA A 116 27.77 -1.52 -21.95
N SER A 117 27.26 -2.74 -22.12
CA SER A 117 26.87 -3.19 -23.46
C SER A 117 25.75 -2.30 -24.01
N GLU A 118 25.68 -2.14 -25.33
CA GLU A 118 24.59 -1.37 -25.97
C GLU A 118 23.21 -1.86 -25.53
N GLU A 119 23.05 -3.17 -25.29
CA GLU A 119 21.83 -3.77 -24.78
C GLU A 119 21.48 -3.29 -23.37
N GLN A 120 22.46 -3.18 -22.47
CA GLN A 120 22.28 -2.67 -21.11
C GLN A 120 21.89 -1.19 -21.13
N ILE A 121 22.58 -0.38 -21.94
CA ILE A 121 22.26 1.04 -22.13
C ILE A 121 20.84 1.21 -22.66
N LYS A 122 20.48 0.44 -23.69
CA LYS A 122 19.17 0.49 -24.34
C LYS A 122 18.05 0.04 -23.40
N TYR A 123 18.28 -1.01 -22.59
CA TYR A 123 17.35 -1.45 -21.56
C TYR A 123 17.09 -0.35 -20.52
N LEU A 124 18.14 0.34 -20.06
CA LEU A 124 18.03 1.42 -19.08
C LEU A 124 17.35 2.67 -19.64
N GLN A 125 17.66 3.04 -20.88
CA GLN A 125 16.99 4.14 -21.57
C GLN A 125 15.49 3.85 -21.75
N GLN A 126 15.12 2.61 -22.12
CA GLN A 126 13.73 2.19 -22.19
C GLN A 126 13.03 2.24 -20.83
N LEU A 127 13.69 1.75 -19.77
CA LEU A 127 13.16 1.77 -18.41
C LEU A 127 12.92 3.21 -17.92
N TYR A 128 13.91 4.08 -18.10
CA TYR A 128 13.85 5.47 -17.67
C TYR A 128 12.81 6.28 -18.46
N LYS A 129 12.73 6.08 -19.78
CA LYS A 129 11.71 6.68 -20.65
C LYS A 129 10.30 6.27 -20.24
N ARG A 130 10.11 5.02 -19.82
CA ARG A 130 8.82 4.52 -19.36
C ARG A 130 8.35 5.19 -18.06
N ILE A 131 9.28 5.56 -17.18
CA ILE A 131 8.96 6.12 -15.84
C ILE A 131 8.85 7.65 -15.91
N TYR A 132 9.83 8.30 -16.55
CA TYR A 132 9.98 9.76 -16.54
C TYR A 132 9.57 10.45 -17.85
N GLY A 133 9.19 9.69 -18.89
CA GLY A 133 8.81 10.22 -20.19
C GLY A 133 9.95 10.86 -20.98
N LYS A 134 11.21 10.70 -20.53
CA LYS A 134 12.42 11.27 -21.14
C LYS A 134 13.47 10.20 -21.31
N GLU A 135 14.34 10.32 -22.30
CA GLU A 135 15.47 9.40 -22.46
C GLU A 135 16.59 9.77 -21.47
N LEU A 136 17.13 8.75 -20.80
CA LEU A 136 18.29 8.92 -19.94
C LEU A 136 19.51 9.10 -20.85
N ASP A 137 20.21 10.22 -20.68
CA ASP A 137 21.47 10.42 -21.38
C ASP A 137 22.56 9.60 -20.68
N ILE A 138 22.95 8.51 -21.32
CA ILE A 138 24.04 7.63 -20.89
C ILE A 138 25.07 7.64 -22.04
N THR A 139 25.56 8.82 -22.44
CA THR A 139 26.71 8.90 -23.35
C THR A 139 27.97 8.47 -22.61
N GLY A 140 28.67 7.50 -23.19
CA GLY A 140 29.73 6.74 -22.55
C GLY A 140 30.93 7.58 -22.17
N GLU A 141 31.13 7.75 -20.86
CA GLU A 141 32.42 7.80 -20.15
C GLU A 141 32.22 7.63 -18.62
N GLU A 142 31.15 6.95 -18.20
CA GLU A 142 30.89 6.71 -16.77
C GLU A 142 31.47 5.36 -16.33
N ASP A 143 32.03 5.31 -15.11
CA ASP A 143 32.52 4.05 -14.56
C ASP A 143 31.36 3.07 -14.25
N ARG A 144 31.71 1.78 -14.15
CA ARG A 144 30.78 0.66 -13.91
C ARG A 144 29.94 0.85 -12.64
N PHE A 145 30.49 1.51 -11.62
CA PHE A 145 29.81 1.73 -10.34
C PHE A 145 28.75 2.83 -10.45
N SER A 146 29.03 3.91 -11.19
CA SER A 146 28.05 4.98 -11.48
C SER A 146 26.83 4.41 -12.20
N ILE A 147 27.05 3.56 -13.21
CA ILE A 147 25.96 2.90 -13.93
C ILE A 147 25.21 1.95 -12.99
N SER A 148 25.91 1.07 -12.26
CA SER A 148 25.25 0.12 -11.33
C SER A 148 24.43 0.82 -10.25
N ASN A 149 24.91 1.93 -9.69
CA ASN A 149 24.17 2.70 -8.68
C ASN A 149 22.91 3.34 -9.27
N LYS A 150 22.99 3.89 -10.49
CA LYS A 150 21.81 4.42 -11.20
C LYS A 150 20.78 3.33 -11.48
N ILE A 151 21.20 2.11 -11.82
CA ILE A 151 20.30 0.95 -11.97
C ILE A 151 19.59 0.64 -10.66
N ASP A 152 20.33 0.53 -9.57
CA ASP A 152 19.78 0.22 -8.24
C ASP A 152 18.80 1.29 -7.74
N GLU A 153 19.11 2.57 -7.96
CA GLU A 153 18.20 3.67 -7.64
C GLU A 153 16.91 3.59 -8.47
N LEU A 154 17.01 3.32 -9.76
CA LEU A 154 15.84 3.14 -10.63
C LEU A 154 15.00 1.94 -10.21
N LEU A 155 15.62 0.82 -9.85
CA LEU A 155 14.91 -0.37 -9.34
C LEU A 155 14.18 -0.07 -8.03
N LYS A 156 14.82 0.63 -7.07
CA LYS A 156 14.18 1.05 -5.81
C LYS A 156 13.00 1.99 -6.05
N LEU A 157 13.12 2.91 -7.02
CA LEU A 157 12.04 3.82 -7.39
C LEU A 157 10.87 3.06 -8.03
N ILE A 158 11.15 2.09 -8.91
CA ILE A 158 10.13 1.20 -9.49
C ILE A 158 9.44 0.39 -8.40
N GLU A 159 10.18 -0.25 -7.50
CA GLU A 159 9.60 -1.02 -6.40
C GLU A 159 8.70 -0.13 -5.53
N LYS A 160 9.16 1.08 -5.19
CA LYS A 160 8.38 2.04 -4.41
C LYS A 160 7.10 2.49 -5.14
N GLU A 161 7.19 2.76 -6.44
CA GLU A 161 6.03 3.11 -7.27
C GLU A 161 5.06 1.94 -7.45
N GLN A 162 5.56 0.72 -7.65
CA GLN A 162 4.75 -0.49 -7.73
C GLN A 162 4.03 -0.77 -6.41
N ILE A 163 4.71 -0.62 -5.26
CA ILE A 163 4.12 -0.74 -3.93
C ILE A 163 3.05 0.35 -3.73
N SER A 164 3.35 1.60 -4.08
CA SER A 164 2.40 2.72 -4.02
C SER A 164 1.16 2.47 -4.88
N ASN A 165 1.34 2.00 -6.10
CA ASN A 165 0.25 1.66 -7.02
C ASN A 165 -0.57 0.47 -6.50
N SER A 166 0.07 -0.57 -5.98
CA SER A 166 -0.60 -1.71 -5.34
C SER A 166 -1.46 -1.28 -4.15
N LYS A 167 -0.93 -0.39 -3.29
CA LYS A 167 -1.69 0.19 -2.18
C LYS A 167 -2.89 1.01 -2.66
N LYS A 168 -2.70 1.90 -3.64
CA LYS A 168 -3.78 2.71 -4.23
C LYS A 168 -4.88 1.84 -4.84
N ILE A 169 -4.52 0.76 -5.52
CA ILE A 169 -5.45 -0.22 -6.09
C ILE A 169 -6.29 -0.88 -4.99
N LYS A 170 -5.64 -1.38 -3.93
CA LYS A 170 -6.34 -2.01 -2.79
C LYS A 170 -7.24 -1.03 -2.04
N GLU A 171 -6.80 0.21 -1.83
CA GLU A 171 -7.62 1.26 -1.22
C GLU A 171 -8.82 1.63 -2.08
N SER A 172 -8.64 1.71 -3.41
CA SER A 172 -9.74 1.95 -4.34
C SER A 172 -10.77 0.83 -4.28
N PHE A 173 -10.34 -0.44 -4.24
CA PHE A 173 -11.24 -1.58 -4.07
C PHE A 173 -11.99 -1.50 -2.74
N LYS A 174 -11.29 -1.20 -1.64
CA LYS A 174 -11.92 -1.08 -0.32
C LYS A 174 -13.00 0.00 -0.28
N ARG A 175 -12.77 1.16 -0.93
CA ARG A 175 -13.79 2.22 -1.03
C ARG A 175 -15.03 1.75 -1.80
N TRP A 176 -14.82 1.07 -2.93
CA TRP A 176 -15.89 0.49 -3.72
C TRP A 176 -16.68 -0.55 -2.90
N LEU A 177 -15.99 -1.49 -2.25
CA LEU A 177 -16.59 -2.51 -1.40
C LEU A 177 -17.44 -1.88 -0.30
N ASN A 178 -16.90 -0.89 0.41
CA ASN A 178 -17.62 -0.20 1.45
C ASN A 178 -18.90 0.45 0.90
N GLY A 179 -18.81 1.17 -0.22
CA GLY A 179 -19.97 1.78 -0.88
C GLY A 179 -21.05 0.75 -1.22
N TYR A 180 -20.66 -0.38 -1.81
CA TYR A 180 -21.58 -1.48 -2.11
C TYR A 180 -22.24 -2.05 -0.85
N LEU A 181 -21.49 -2.27 0.23
CA LEU A 181 -22.04 -2.79 1.48
C LEU A 181 -23.07 -1.85 2.10
N TYR A 182 -22.84 -0.53 2.06
CA TYR A 182 -23.85 0.43 2.52
C TYR A 182 -25.13 0.38 1.68
N GLN A 183 -24.99 0.30 0.36
CA GLN A 183 -26.15 0.18 -0.53
C GLN A 183 -26.92 -1.12 -0.28
N PHE A 184 -26.22 -2.25 -0.18
CA PHE A 184 -26.82 -3.54 0.13
C PHE A 184 -27.55 -3.52 1.48
N LEU A 185 -26.95 -2.90 2.50
CA LEU A 185 -27.60 -2.74 3.81
C LEU A 185 -28.89 -1.93 3.70
N GLN A 186 -28.95 -0.90 2.86
CA GLN A 186 -30.17 -0.11 2.66
C GLN A 186 -31.25 -0.91 1.90
N GLU A 187 -30.89 -1.53 0.78
CA GLU A 187 -31.82 -2.28 -0.07
C GLU A 187 -32.39 -3.51 0.63
N SER A 188 -31.56 -4.20 1.42
CA SER A 188 -31.95 -5.40 2.16
C SER A 188 -32.54 -5.12 3.55
N HIS A 189 -32.87 -3.85 3.86
CA HIS A 189 -33.45 -3.44 5.15
C HIS A 189 -32.59 -3.81 6.38
N TYR A 190 -31.27 -3.69 6.21
CA TYR A 190 -30.23 -3.86 7.22
C TYR A 190 -30.23 -5.26 7.87
N PRO A 191 -30.06 -6.34 7.09
CA PRO A 191 -30.18 -7.71 7.59
C PRO A 191 -29.12 -8.00 8.68
N PHE A 192 -27.94 -7.38 8.59
CA PHE A 192 -26.83 -7.57 9.52
C PHE A 192 -26.87 -6.70 10.79
N VAL A 193 -28.02 -6.08 11.08
CA VAL A 193 -28.26 -5.43 12.39
C VAL A 193 -28.53 -6.48 13.47
N THR A 194 -29.01 -7.68 13.08
CA THR A 194 -29.41 -8.76 14.01
C THR A 194 -28.55 -10.02 13.95
N PHE A 195 -27.74 -10.23 12.91
CA PHE A 195 -26.90 -11.43 12.77
C PHE A 195 -25.43 -11.16 13.08
N GLU A 196 -24.81 -12.08 13.83
CA GLU A 196 -23.39 -12.02 14.21
C GLU A 196 -22.44 -12.51 13.10
N GLU A 197 -22.95 -13.24 12.10
CA GLU A 197 -22.13 -13.87 11.07
C GLU A 197 -22.66 -13.68 9.65
N MET A 198 -21.72 -13.69 8.71
CA MET A 198 -21.94 -13.51 7.28
C MET A 198 -22.13 -14.86 6.60
N THR A 199 -23.18 -15.00 5.79
CA THR A 199 -23.45 -16.23 5.07
C THR A 199 -22.51 -16.40 3.88
N ASP A 200 -22.16 -17.64 3.56
CA ASP A 200 -21.34 -17.94 2.39
C ASP A 200 -22.08 -17.60 1.07
N ASP A 201 -23.42 -17.63 1.09
CA ASP A 201 -24.27 -17.18 -0.02
C ASP A 201 -24.06 -15.70 -0.34
N PHE A 202 -23.97 -14.84 0.69
CA PHE A 202 -23.70 -13.42 0.50
C PHE A 202 -22.29 -13.18 -0.08
N ILE A 203 -21.29 -13.94 0.37
CA ILE A 203 -19.93 -13.86 -0.21
C ILE A 203 -19.95 -14.25 -1.68
N LYS A 204 -20.71 -15.28 -2.06
CA LYS A 204 -20.86 -15.71 -3.44
C LYS A 204 -21.54 -14.65 -4.30
N GLU A 205 -22.63 -14.05 -3.81
CA GLU A 205 -23.31 -12.93 -4.48
C GLU A 205 -22.36 -11.75 -4.70
N LEU A 206 -21.59 -11.39 -3.67
CA LEU A 206 -20.60 -10.31 -3.73
C LEU A 206 -19.50 -10.62 -4.76
N GLN A 207 -19.02 -11.86 -4.85
CA GLN A 207 -18.06 -12.27 -5.87
C GLN A 207 -18.62 -12.11 -7.29
N ASP A 208 -19.87 -12.52 -7.51
CA ASP A 208 -20.51 -12.39 -8.82
C ASP A 208 -20.76 -10.93 -9.18
N LYS A 209 -21.05 -10.06 -8.20
CA LYS A 209 -21.12 -8.62 -8.40
C LYS A 209 -19.76 -8.03 -8.80
N ILE A 210 -18.68 -8.41 -8.11
CA ILE A 210 -17.31 -7.99 -8.44
C ILE A 210 -16.96 -8.37 -9.90
N LYS A 211 -17.29 -9.60 -10.32
CA LYS A 211 -17.07 -10.06 -11.71
C LYS A 211 -17.87 -9.27 -12.75
N LYS A 212 -19.06 -8.78 -12.40
CA LYS A 212 -19.87 -7.94 -13.31
C LYS A 212 -19.26 -6.55 -13.42
N VAL A 213 -18.93 -5.94 -12.29
CA VAL A 213 -18.35 -4.58 -12.23
C VAL A 213 -16.99 -4.52 -12.92
N SER A 214 -16.17 -5.55 -12.77
CA SER A 214 -14.85 -5.62 -13.43
C SER A 214 -14.91 -5.62 -14.96
N LYS A 215 -16.10 -5.81 -15.55
CA LYS A 215 -16.33 -5.74 -17.00
C LYS A 215 -16.87 -4.40 -17.48
N SER A 216 -17.40 -3.56 -16.57
CA SER A 216 -18.22 -2.41 -16.95
C SER A 216 -17.76 -1.07 -16.37
N GLU A 217 -17.01 -1.07 -15.26
CA GLU A 217 -16.63 0.17 -14.58
C GLU A 217 -15.16 0.55 -14.81
N ASP A 218 -14.93 1.86 -14.98
CA ASP A 218 -13.61 2.44 -15.23
C ASP A 218 -12.87 2.85 -13.93
N THR A 219 -12.90 2.00 -12.90
CA THR A 219 -12.27 2.31 -11.60
C THR A 219 -10.81 1.88 -11.53
N ILE A 220 -10.03 2.51 -10.64
CA ILE A 220 -8.58 2.24 -10.48
C ILE A 220 -8.31 0.76 -10.17
N TRP A 221 -9.15 0.13 -9.34
CA TRP A 221 -8.95 -1.28 -8.99
C TRP A 221 -9.29 -2.23 -10.14
N VAL A 222 -10.26 -1.89 -11.00
CA VAL A 222 -10.58 -2.64 -12.22
C VAL A 222 -9.44 -2.50 -13.25
N LYS A 223 -8.95 -1.27 -13.47
CA LYS A 223 -7.75 -1.02 -14.32
C LYS A 223 -6.53 -1.77 -13.82
N GLY A 224 -6.36 -1.82 -12.50
CA GLY A 224 -5.33 -2.59 -11.82
C GLY A 224 -5.53 -4.10 -11.85
N LYS A 225 -6.60 -4.61 -12.47
CA LYS A 225 -6.99 -6.03 -12.53
C LYS A 225 -6.97 -6.71 -11.16
N PHE A 226 -7.33 -5.96 -10.12
CA PHE A 226 -7.32 -6.48 -8.76
C PHE A 226 -8.51 -7.42 -8.56
N SER A 227 -8.22 -8.65 -8.16
CA SER A 227 -9.21 -9.65 -7.81
C SER A 227 -8.87 -10.24 -6.45
N PRO A 228 -9.60 -9.88 -5.38
CA PRO A 228 -9.36 -10.47 -4.07
C PRO A 228 -9.71 -11.96 -4.07
N THR A 229 -8.98 -12.75 -3.29
CA THR A 229 -9.35 -14.14 -3.02
C THR A 229 -10.64 -14.22 -2.19
N PRO A 230 -11.38 -15.34 -2.22
CA PRO A 230 -12.58 -15.52 -1.39
C PRO A 230 -12.34 -15.23 0.11
N ILE A 231 -11.18 -15.66 0.61
CA ILE A 231 -10.78 -15.48 2.02
C ILE A 231 -10.52 -14.00 2.33
N GLU A 232 -9.79 -13.30 1.47
CA GLU A 232 -9.54 -11.87 1.63
C GLU A 232 -10.81 -11.04 1.55
N LEU A 233 -11.73 -11.42 0.65
CA LEU A 233 -13.02 -10.77 0.51
C LEU A 233 -13.85 -10.96 1.78
N LYS A 234 -14.02 -12.20 2.26
CA LYS A 234 -14.76 -12.50 3.49
C LYS A 234 -14.21 -11.71 4.68
N LYS A 235 -12.89 -11.76 4.89
CA LYS A 235 -12.23 -11.02 5.97
C LYS A 235 -12.42 -9.50 5.87
N SER A 236 -12.31 -8.94 4.67
CA SER A 236 -12.48 -7.49 4.45
C SER A 236 -13.91 -7.04 4.74
N THR A 237 -14.88 -7.81 4.28
CA THR A 237 -16.30 -7.54 4.48
C THR A 237 -16.67 -7.68 5.97
N GLU A 238 -16.25 -8.76 6.64
CA GLU A 238 -16.50 -8.96 8.07
C GLU A 238 -15.91 -7.84 8.93
N SER A 239 -14.68 -7.41 8.61
CA SER A 239 -14.03 -6.31 9.31
C SER A 239 -14.82 -5.00 9.17
N GLU A 240 -15.39 -4.74 8.00
CA GLU A 240 -16.18 -3.52 7.77
C GLU A 240 -17.52 -3.60 8.50
N ILE A 241 -18.21 -4.74 8.45
CA ILE A 241 -19.47 -4.94 9.18
C ILE A 241 -19.27 -4.79 10.70
N LYS A 242 -18.23 -5.44 11.27
CA LYS A 242 -17.89 -5.29 12.69
C LYS A 242 -17.56 -3.84 13.05
N ARG A 243 -16.87 -3.12 12.17
CA ARG A 243 -16.59 -1.69 12.34
C ARG A 243 -17.88 -0.88 12.39
N LEU A 244 -18.84 -1.18 11.51
CA LEU A 244 -20.13 -0.51 11.45
C LEU A 244 -21.00 -0.78 12.67
N GLN A 245 -21.03 -2.01 13.16
CA GLN A 245 -21.79 -2.38 14.37
C GLN A 245 -21.25 -1.66 15.62
N LYS A 246 -19.93 -1.46 15.71
CA LYS A 246 -19.29 -0.73 16.82
C LYS A 246 -19.29 0.79 16.66
N LYS A 247 -19.67 1.29 15.48
CA LYS A 247 -19.64 2.72 15.19
C LYS A 247 -20.76 3.41 15.97
N LYS A 248 -20.40 4.48 16.68
CA LYS A 248 -21.38 5.37 17.30
C LYS A 248 -22.04 6.27 16.25
N PRO A 249 -23.32 6.61 16.41
CA PRO A 249 -23.94 7.68 15.66
C PRO A 249 -23.16 8.99 15.71
N SER A 250 -23.20 9.74 14.60
CA SER A 250 -22.74 11.13 14.60
C SER A 250 -23.82 12.07 15.13
N GLU A 251 -23.43 13.22 15.68
CA GLU A 251 -24.36 14.26 16.15
C GLU A 251 -25.36 14.69 15.08
N LYS A 252 -24.93 14.78 13.81
CA LYS A 252 -25.81 15.09 12.67
C LYS A 252 -26.89 14.03 12.47
N GLN A 253 -26.56 12.76 12.63
CA GLN A 253 -27.54 11.67 12.53
C GLN A 253 -28.50 11.66 13.72
N ILE A 254 -27.99 11.91 14.93
CA ILE A 254 -28.81 12.04 16.14
C ILE A 254 -29.81 13.19 15.96
N GLY A 255 -29.34 14.36 15.53
CA GLY A 255 -30.20 15.52 15.26
C GLY A 255 -31.26 15.24 14.20
N LEU A 256 -30.89 14.58 13.09
CA LEU A 256 -31.86 14.16 12.07
C LEU A 256 -32.92 13.21 12.64
N PHE A 257 -32.52 12.21 13.44
CA PHE A 257 -33.43 11.28 14.07
C PHE A 257 -34.41 11.97 15.02
N LEU A 258 -33.92 12.86 15.90
CA LEU A 258 -34.78 13.60 16.83
C LEU A 258 -35.80 14.46 16.09
N ASN A 259 -35.39 15.17 15.04
CA ASN A 259 -36.30 15.94 14.19
C ASN A 259 -37.37 15.07 13.52
N LEU A 260 -37.00 13.86 13.07
CA LEU A 260 -37.95 12.91 12.49
C LEU A 260 -38.94 12.39 13.55
N CYS A 261 -38.47 12.07 14.75
CA CYS A 261 -39.31 11.68 15.88
C CYS A 261 -40.31 12.77 16.26
N GLU A 262 -39.85 14.03 16.36
CA GLU A 262 -40.72 15.18 16.63
C GLU A 262 -41.80 15.34 15.55
N ARG A 263 -41.42 15.29 14.26
CA ARG A 263 -42.37 15.37 13.14
C ARG A 263 -43.39 14.24 13.13
N LEU A 264 -43.02 13.06 13.61
CA LEU A 264 -43.91 11.91 13.73
C LEU A 264 -44.65 11.85 15.08
N SER A 265 -44.38 12.79 16.00
CA SER A 265 -44.87 12.74 17.39
C SER A 265 -44.54 11.41 18.11
N ILE A 266 -43.37 10.83 17.81
CA ILE A 266 -42.87 9.60 18.41
C ILE A 266 -41.88 9.95 19.53
N VAL A 267 -42.07 9.33 20.70
CA VAL A 267 -41.10 9.40 21.80
C VAL A 267 -40.31 8.10 21.81
N GLU A 268 -39.06 8.16 21.38
CA GLU A 268 -38.17 7.00 21.34
C GLU A 268 -36.75 7.38 21.75
N SER A 269 -36.07 6.49 22.48
CA SER A 269 -34.67 6.68 22.86
C SER A 269 -33.75 6.59 21.65
N ILE A 270 -32.65 7.35 21.67
CA ILE A 270 -31.63 7.33 20.63
C ILE A 270 -30.91 5.98 20.68
N PRO A 271 -30.88 5.20 19.59
CA PRO A 271 -30.06 4.00 19.51
C PRO A 271 -28.56 4.29 19.66
N ASP A 272 -27.87 3.49 20.46
CA ASP A 272 -26.41 3.60 20.66
C ASP A 272 -25.58 3.09 19.46
N ASN A 273 -26.20 2.30 18.58
CA ASN A 273 -25.56 1.68 17.41
C ASN A 273 -25.91 2.46 16.13
N TYR A 274 -24.88 2.85 15.36
CA TYR A 274 -25.01 3.55 14.08
C TYR A 274 -25.95 2.86 13.07
N LEU A 275 -25.87 1.54 12.92
CA LEU A 275 -26.66 0.80 11.94
C LEU A 275 -28.15 0.82 12.31
N LEU A 276 -28.46 0.63 13.61
CA LEU A 276 -29.83 0.67 14.10
C LEU A 276 -30.42 2.08 13.96
N LEU A 277 -29.66 3.12 14.31
CA LEU A 277 -30.08 4.50 14.10
C LEU A 277 -30.31 4.79 12.61
N SER A 278 -29.39 4.35 11.74
CA SER A 278 -29.49 4.59 10.29
C SER A 278 -30.72 3.93 9.69
N LYS A 279 -31.06 2.70 10.12
CA LYS A 279 -32.30 2.03 9.74
C LYS A 279 -33.53 2.83 10.14
N LYS A 280 -33.62 3.25 11.40
CA LYS A 280 -34.76 4.04 11.89
C LYS A 280 -34.90 5.37 11.16
N ILE A 281 -33.79 6.06 10.90
CA ILE A 281 -33.80 7.29 10.10
C ILE A 281 -34.38 7.02 8.71
N ALA A 282 -34.00 5.93 8.03
CA ALA A 282 -34.55 5.59 6.73
C ALA A 282 -36.07 5.34 6.81
N ASP A 283 -36.50 4.50 7.75
CA ASP A 283 -37.92 4.17 7.98
C ASP A 283 -38.75 5.43 8.28
N TYR A 284 -38.24 6.33 9.12
CA TYR A 284 -38.94 7.55 9.52
C TYR A 284 -38.87 8.64 8.46
N SER A 285 -37.79 8.71 7.68
CA SER A 285 -37.72 9.62 6.53
C SER A 285 -38.78 9.28 5.50
N GLN A 286 -39.02 7.98 5.26
CA GLN A 286 -40.10 7.54 4.38
C GLN A 286 -41.47 7.90 4.95
N LYS A 287 -41.72 7.63 6.24
CA LYS A 287 -43.00 8.00 6.90
C LYS A 287 -43.25 9.51 6.94
N THR A 288 -42.21 10.33 7.13
CA THR A 288 -42.34 11.80 7.16
C THR A 288 -42.45 12.42 5.77
N PHE A 289 -42.03 11.72 4.72
CA PHE A 289 -42.28 12.13 3.34
C PHE A 289 -43.79 12.17 3.07
N ASP A 290 -44.52 11.15 3.55
CA ASP A 290 -45.98 11.07 3.43
C ASP A 290 -46.72 12.17 4.21
N LEU A 291 -46.07 12.74 5.23
CA LEU A 291 -46.63 13.80 6.08
C LEU A 291 -46.17 15.20 5.66
N LYS A 292 -45.47 15.33 4.53
CA LYS A 292 -45.00 16.64 4.07
C LYS A 292 -46.20 17.49 3.65
N PRO A 293 -46.41 18.67 4.24
CA PRO A 293 -47.54 19.52 3.87
C PRO A 293 -47.43 19.96 2.40
N ALA A 294 -48.57 20.01 1.74
CA ALA A 294 -48.68 20.55 0.40
C ALA A 294 -48.32 22.04 0.42
N THR A 295 -47.62 22.48 -0.63
CA THR A 295 -47.36 23.92 -0.80
C THR A 295 -48.67 24.65 -1.11
N GLU A 296 -48.79 25.91 -0.72
CA GLU A 296 -49.96 26.74 -1.06
C GLU A 296 -50.24 26.72 -2.56
N LYS A 297 -49.19 26.80 -3.39
CA LYS A 297 -49.33 26.73 -4.85
C LYS A 297 -49.95 25.42 -5.33
N GLN A 298 -49.56 24.28 -4.74
CA GLN A 298 -50.17 22.98 -5.02
C GLN A 298 -51.65 22.95 -4.61
N ILE A 299 -51.96 23.43 -3.41
CA ILE A 299 -53.34 23.50 -2.88
C ILE A 299 -54.23 24.36 -3.78
N THR A 300 -53.80 25.58 -4.12
CA THR A 300 -54.55 26.49 -5.00
C THR A 300 -54.77 25.89 -6.39
N THR A 301 -53.75 25.22 -6.92
CA THR A 301 -53.83 24.58 -8.24
C THR A 301 -54.86 23.45 -8.25
N ILE A 302 -54.82 22.56 -7.24
CA ILE A 302 -55.80 21.47 -7.12
C ILE A 302 -57.21 22.03 -6.92
N LYS A 303 -57.43 22.99 -6.01
CA LYS A 303 -58.76 23.59 -5.79
C LYS A 303 -59.37 24.14 -7.09
N ARG A 304 -58.55 24.81 -7.92
CA ARG A 304 -58.98 25.33 -9.22
C ARG A 304 -59.33 24.21 -10.21
N LEU A 305 -58.45 23.21 -10.35
CA LEU A 305 -58.68 22.10 -11.29
C LEU A 305 -59.88 21.25 -10.86
N TRP A 306 -60.00 20.94 -9.57
CA TRP A 306 -61.12 20.17 -9.04
C TRP A 306 -62.45 20.83 -9.33
N LYS A 307 -62.57 22.14 -9.05
CA LYS A 307 -63.76 22.92 -9.40
C LYS A 307 -64.05 22.91 -10.91
N THR A 308 -63.02 22.88 -11.75
CA THR A 308 -63.19 22.87 -13.21
C THR A 308 -63.72 21.54 -13.73
N TYR A 309 -63.16 20.41 -13.27
CA TYR A 309 -63.50 19.08 -13.80
C TYR A 309 -64.64 18.37 -13.03
N PHE A 310 -64.84 18.71 -11.76
CA PHE A 310 -65.81 18.06 -10.88
C PHE A 310 -66.94 19.00 -10.45
N ASN A 311 -66.82 20.32 -10.68
CA ASN A 311 -67.77 21.36 -10.24
C ASN A 311 -68.05 21.39 -8.73
N GLU A 312 -67.08 20.94 -7.93
CA GLU A 312 -67.14 20.86 -6.47
C GLU A 312 -66.05 21.71 -5.82
N ASN A 313 -66.30 22.18 -4.60
CA ASN A 313 -65.28 22.80 -3.77
C ASN A 313 -64.71 21.76 -2.82
N ILE A 314 -63.39 21.73 -2.68
CA ILE A 314 -62.71 20.81 -1.74
C ILE A 314 -61.95 21.59 -0.68
N ASP A 315 -61.98 21.06 0.54
CA ASP A 315 -61.14 21.55 1.62
C ASP A 315 -59.81 20.79 1.64
N LEU A 316 -58.72 21.54 1.68
CA LEU A 316 -57.34 21.03 1.68
C LEU A 316 -56.52 21.69 2.79
N THR A 317 -57.17 22.18 3.86
CA THR A 317 -56.53 23.00 4.90
C THR A 317 -55.37 22.31 5.64
N ASN A 318 -55.19 21.00 5.50
CA ASN A 318 -54.00 20.28 5.97
C ASN A 318 -53.52 19.21 4.98
N ALA A 319 -53.76 19.42 3.68
CA ALA A 319 -53.42 18.42 2.67
C ALA A 319 -51.90 18.17 2.62
N THR A 320 -51.52 16.90 2.52
CA THR A 320 -50.13 16.49 2.31
C THR A 320 -49.79 16.48 0.82
N GLN A 321 -48.49 16.40 0.48
CA GLN A 321 -48.06 16.21 -0.91
C GLN A 321 -48.62 14.92 -1.53
N THR A 322 -48.79 13.87 -0.74
CA THR A 322 -49.39 12.60 -1.18
C THR A 322 -50.88 12.76 -1.50
N ASP A 323 -51.61 13.55 -0.70
CA ASP A 323 -53.02 13.87 -0.99
C ASP A 323 -53.15 14.63 -2.30
N ILE A 324 -52.30 15.65 -2.52
CA ILE A 324 -52.25 16.41 -3.77
C ILE A 324 -51.98 15.50 -4.98
N GLN A 325 -51.08 14.53 -4.87
CA GLN A 325 -50.81 13.58 -5.96
C GLN A 325 -52.02 12.70 -6.27
N LYS A 326 -52.77 12.25 -5.26
CA LYS A 326 -54.02 11.49 -5.46
C LYS A 326 -55.05 12.33 -6.22
N TYR A 327 -55.26 13.59 -5.80
CA TYR A 327 -56.18 14.50 -6.47
C TYR A 327 -55.76 14.77 -7.93
N PHE A 328 -54.46 14.97 -8.20
CA PHE A 328 -53.98 15.10 -9.58
C PHE A 328 -54.31 13.88 -10.43
N LYS A 329 -54.08 12.68 -9.89
CA LYS A 329 -54.36 11.42 -10.60
C LYS A 329 -55.86 11.23 -10.89
N GLU A 330 -56.73 11.59 -9.96
CA GLU A 330 -58.18 11.58 -10.17
C GLU A 330 -58.63 12.60 -11.22
N ILE A 331 -58.04 13.80 -11.21
CA ILE A 331 -58.29 14.81 -12.26
C ILE A 331 -57.83 14.29 -13.62
N GLU A 332 -56.66 13.66 -13.70
CA GLU A 332 -56.14 13.08 -14.95
C GLU A 332 -57.01 11.95 -15.48
N ASN A 333 -57.57 11.09 -14.62
CA ASN A 333 -58.47 10.02 -15.03
C ASN A 333 -59.83 10.52 -15.53
N ARG A 334 -60.19 11.78 -15.23
CA ARG A 334 -61.47 12.40 -15.63
C ARG A 334 -61.34 13.33 -16.84
N LYS A 335 -60.11 13.74 -17.19
CA LYS A 335 -59.82 14.37 -18.48
C LYS A 335 -60.02 13.36 -19.60
#